data_AF-A0A7Y2TA83-F1
#
_entry.id   AF-A0A7Y2TA83-F1
#
_cell.length_a   1.000
_cell.length_b   1.000
_cell.length_c   1.000
_cell.angle_alpha   90.00
_cell.angle_beta   90.00
_cell.angle_gamma   90.00
#
_symmetry.space_group_name_H-M   'P 1'
#
loop_
_entity.id
_entity.type
_entity.pdbx_description
1 polymer ?
#
loop_
_entity_poly.entity_id
_entity_poly.type
_entity_poly.pdbx_seq_one_letter_code
_entity_poly.pdbx_strand_id
1 'polypeptide(L)'
;MRRIKLSDGLFEEEWVVMLPYNPNFQSYYSWCWDWQNDDIYASVYRSSGFEPKFSRFAGNYVDANGWITSKQVGPAASWNSVEYNLNNPSPTGTFRVDLSGQNSVTKIWDTLQTNIPTNLDLSNIKADTYNHLKLQ
;
A
#
# COMPACT_ATOMS: atom_id res chain seq x y z
N MET A 1 -10.10 28.30 -12.17
CA MET A 1 -9.17 28.08 -11.05
C MET A 1 -9.85 28.60 -9.78
N ARG A 2 -9.95 27.80 -8.72
CA ARG A 2 -10.58 28.20 -7.44
C ARG A 2 -9.53 28.30 -6.35
N ARG A 3 -9.62 29.31 -5.49
CA ARG A 3 -8.84 29.43 -4.25
C ARG A 3 -9.73 29.13 -3.06
N ILE A 4 -9.23 28.25 -2.21
CA ILE A 4 -9.85 27.81 -0.97
C ILE A 4 -8.89 28.16 0.15
N LYS A 5 -9.38 28.77 1.24
CA LYS A 5 -8.54 29.06 2.40
C LYS A 5 -8.13 27.77 3.10
N LEU A 6 -6.83 27.61 3.34
CA LEU A 6 -6.32 26.43 4.05
C LEU A 6 -6.69 26.42 5.55
N SER A 7 -6.92 27.60 6.15
CA SER A 7 -7.18 27.74 7.58
C SER A 7 -8.55 27.24 8.02
N ASP A 8 -9.57 27.43 7.19
CA ASP A 8 -10.98 27.14 7.52
C ASP A 8 -11.73 26.41 6.39
N GLY A 9 -11.06 26.17 5.26
CA GLY A 9 -11.67 25.62 4.06
C GLY A 9 -12.58 26.61 3.33
N LEU A 10 -12.88 27.80 3.83
CA LEU A 10 -13.90 28.61 3.18
C LEU A 10 -13.49 29.01 1.76
N PHE A 11 -14.46 28.95 0.84
CA PHE A 11 -14.29 29.41 -0.52
C PHE A 11 -13.91 30.89 -0.51
N GLU A 12 -12.81 31.22 -1.17
CA GLU A 12 -12.31 32.59 -1.18
C GLU A 12 -12.62 33.27 -2.51
N GLU A 13 -12.17 32.67 -3.61
CA GLU A 13 -12.27 33.29 -4.93
C GLU A 13 -12.26 32.23 -6.05
N GLU A 14 -12.85 32.57 -7.20
CA GLU A 14 -12.79 31.75 -8.40
C GLU A 14 -12.53 32.59 -9.65
N TRP A 15 -11.47 32.22 -10.39
CA TRP A 15 -11.21 32.73 -11.73
C TRP A 15 -11.75 31.77 -12.77
N VAL A 16 -12.78 32.19 -13.48
CA VAL A 16 -13.37 31.42 -14.57
C VAL A 16 -12.71 31.84 -15.87
N VAL A 17 -11.68 31.10 -16.29
CA VAL A 17 -10.86 31.45 -17.46
C VAL A 17 -11.63 31.28 -18.78
N MET A 18 -12.70 30.48 -18.79
CA MET A 18 -13.66 30.40 -19.88
C MET A 18 -14.97 29.77 -19.36
N LEU A 19 -16.09 30.49 -19.45
CA LEU A 19 -17.41 29.86 -19.40
C LEU A 19 -17.74 29.49 -20.85
N PRO A 20 -17.79 28.20 -21.24
CA PRO A 20 -18.31 27.88 -22.55
C PRO A 20 -19.78 28.32 -22.61
N TYR A 21 -20.15 29.00 -23.69
CA TYR A 21 -21.49 29.51 -24.01
C TYR A 21 -22.50 28.39 -24.29
N ASN A 22 -22.47 27.29 -23.51
CA ASN A 22 -23.37 26.16 -23.67
C ASN A 22 -24.16 25.97 -22.37
N PRO A 23 -25.51 25.95 -22.41
CA PRO A 23 -26.35 25.71 -21.23
C PRO A 23 -26.11 24.33 -20.57
N ASN A 24 -25.38 23.43 -21.23
CA ASN A 24 -25.07 22.08 -20.73
C ASN A 24 -23.66 21.93 -20.12
N PHE A 25 -22.98 23.02 -19.78
CA PHE A 25 -21.67 22.90 -19.13
C PHE A 25 -21.80 22.45 -17.67
N GLN A 26 -21.55 21.16 -17.45
CA GLN A 26 -21.51 20.55 -16.12
C GLN A 26 -20.18 20.93 -15.45
N SER A 27 -20.24 21.72 -14.38
CA SER A 27 -19.06 22.13 -13.62
C SER A 27 -18.27 20.92 -13.12
N TYR A 28 -16.95 20.94 -13.27
CA TYR A 28 -16.08 19.84 -12.83
C TYR A 28 -15.93 19.79 -11.30
N TYR A 29 -15.89 18.57 -10.75
CA TYR A 29 -15.35 18.32 -9.42
C TYR A 29 -13.82 18.30 -9.50
N SER A 30 -13.14 18.95 -8.56
CA SER A 30 -11.70 18.80 -8.37
C SER A 30 -11.43 18.22 -6.99
N TRP A 31 -10.61 17.18 -6.94
CA TRP A 31 -10.10 16.59 -5.70
C TRP A 31 -8.60 16.84 -5.62
N CYS A 32 -8.11 17.17 -4.43
CA CYS A 32 -6.70 17.37 -4.13
C CYS A 32 -6.37 16.62 -2.84
N TRP A 33 -5.34 15.79 -2.87
CA TRP A 33 -4.84 15.10 -1.68
C TRP A 33 -3.60 15.84 -1.16
N ASP A 34 -3.62 16.17 0.11
CA ASP A 34 -2.46 16.64 0.85
C ASP A 34 -1.87 15.50 1.66
N TRP A 35 -0.75 14.98 1.18
CA TRP A 35 -0.02 13.87 1.77
C TRP A 35 0.68 14.22 3.10
N GLN A 36 0.87 15.50 3.40
CA GLN A 36 1.54 15.93 4.65
C GLN A 36 0.58 15.90 5.83
N ASN A 37 -0.68 16.27 5.60
CA ASN A 37 -1.73 16.32 6.62
C ASN A 37 -2.73 15.16 6.53
N ASP A 38 -2.58 14.31 5.50
CA ASP A 38 -3.48 13.19 5.16
C ASP A 38 -4.95 13.63 4.96
N ASP A 39 -5.12 14.80 4.34
CA ASP A 39 -6.43 15.39 4.08
C ASP A 39 -6.77 15.33 2.58
N ILE A 40 -8.04 15.07 2.28
CA ILE A 40 -8.58 15.15 0.92
C ILE A 40 -9.48 16.37 0.83
N TYR A 41 -9.14 17.30 -0.06
CA TYR A 41 -9.95 18.46 -0.39
C TYR A 41 -10.80 18.16 -1.63
N ALA A 42 -12.12 18.30 -1.49
CA ALA A 42 -13.05 18.19 -2.60
C ALA A 42 -13.73 19.53 -2.87
N SER A 43 -13.76 19.97 -4.13
CA SER A 43 -14.50 21.17 -4.50
C SER A 43 -16.00 20.86 -4.61
N VAL A 44 -16.85 21.74 -4.10
CA VAL A 44 -18.30 21.65 -4.34
C VAL A 44 -18.69 22.01 -5.78
N TYR A 45 -19.71 21.32 -6.27
CA TYR A 45 -20.36 21.60 -7.54
C TYR A 45 -21.04 22.98 -7.50
N ARG A 46 -21.00 23.75 -8.59
CA ARG A 46 -21.78 25.00 -8.72
C ARG A 46 -23.25 24.67 -8.99
N SER A 47 -23.94 24.03 -8.05
CA SER A 47 -25.41 23.97 -8.07
C SER A 47 -25.96 24.97 -7.09
N SER A 48 -26.99 25.70 -7.51
CA SER A 48 -27.84 26.46 -6.58
C SER A 48 -28.45 25.52 -5.54
N GLY A 49 -28.48 25.93 -4.28
CA GLY A 49 -29.11 25.18 -3.18
C GLY A 49 -28.21 24.17 -2.46
N PHE A 50 -26.90 24.16 -2.73
CA PHE A 50 -25.93 23.35 -1.98
C PHE A 50 -24.94 24.26 -1.25
N GLU A 51 -24.74 24.00 0.04
CA GLU A 51 -23.73 24.71 0.84
C GLU A 51 -22.35 24.07 0.62
N PRO A 52 -21.31 24.88 0.31
CA PRO A 52 -19.92 24.44 0.34
C PRO A 52 -19.59 23.81 1.69
N LYS A 53 -19.12 22.56 1.69
CA LYS A 53 -18.68 21.89 2.91
C LYS A 53 -17.35 21.20 2.72
N PHE A 54 -16.52 21.25 3.76
CA PHE A 54 -15.39 20.35 3.93
C PHE A 54 -15.93 19.10 4.58
N SER A 55 -15.66 17.97 3.95
CA SER A 55 -15.93 16.68 4.56
C SER A 55 -14.61 15.97 4.59
N ARG A 56 -14.04 15.81 5.78
CA ARG A 56 -12.93 14.89 5.96
C ARG A 56 -13.48 13.51 5.64
N PHE A 57 -12.94 12.85 4.62
CA PHE A 57 -13.20 11.44 4.45
C PHE A 57 -12.49 10.75 5.61
N ALA A 58 -13.21 10.51 6.72
CA ALA A 58 -12.76 9.59 7.74
C ALA A 58 -12.91 8.19 7.14
N GLY A 59 -12.05 7.88 6.16
CA GLY A 59 -11.85 6.52 5.72
C GLY A 59 -11.34 5.78 6.94
N ASN A 60 -12.20 4.95 7.54
CA ASN A 60 -11.68 3.90 8.38
C ASN A 60 -10.86 3.04 7.42
N TYR A 61 -9.53 3.15 7.48
CA TYR A 61 -8.67 2.17 6.84
C TYR A 61 -9.12 0.81 7.36
N VAL A 62 -9.77 0.03 6.50
CA VAL A 62 -10.06 -1.37 6.80
C VAL A 62 -8.69 -2.02 6.90
N ASP A 63 -8.40 -2.66 8.04
CA ASP A 63 -7.15 -3.37 8.25
C ASP A 63 -6.79 -4.20 7.02
N ALA A 64 -5.75 -3.76 6.31
CA ALA A 64 -5.31 -4.38 5.07
C ALA A 64 -4.37 -5.53 5.44
N ASN A 65 -4.95 -6.73 5.57
CA ASN A 65 -4.18 -7.95 5.76
C ASN A 65 -3.90 -8.59 4.41
N GLY A 66 -2.67 -9.08 4.21
CA GLY A 66 -2.25 -9.74 2.99
C GLY A 66 -1.06 -10.64 3.23
N TRP A 67 -0.74 -11.44 2.22
CA TRP A 67 0.45 -12.28 2.19
C TRP A 67 1.10 -12.16 0.81
N ILE A 68 2.41 -12.28 0.77
CA ILE A 68 3.18 -12.31 -0.47
C ILE A 68 4.21 -13.43 -0.33
N THR A 69 4.40 -14.21 -1.38
CA THR A 69 5.41 -15.26 -1.38
C THR A 69 6.52 -14.91 -2.35
N SER A 70 7.76 -15.12 -1.94
CA SER A 70 8.91 -14.99 -2.84
C SER A 70 8.87 -16.06 -3.93
N LYS A 71 9.67 -15.86 -4.98
CA LYS A 71 10.00 -16.97 -5.88
C LYS A 71 10.73 -18.05 -5.09
N GLN A 72 10.53 -19.31 -5.48
CA GLN A 72 11.32 -20.41 -4.94
C GLN A 72 12.77 -20.31 -5.43
N VAL A 73 13.71 -20.67 -4.56
CA VAL A 73 15.15 -20.73 -4.84
C VAL A 73 15.58 -22.18 -4.68
N GLY A 74 16.36 -22.70 -5.63
CA GLY A 74 16.88 -24.08 -5.63
C GLY A 74 16.78 -24.76 -7.00
N PRO A 75 17.22 -26.02 -7.11
CA PRO A 75 17.85 -26.82 -6.05
C PRO A 75 19.28 -26.38 -5.74
N ALA A 76 19.69 -26.51 -4.48
CA ALA A 76 21.05 -26.22 -4.02
C ALA A 76 21.66 -27.45 -3.34
N ALA A 77 22.98 -27.60 -3.40
CA ALA A 77 23.69 -28.66 -2.66
C ALA A 77 23.86 -28.32 -1.18
N SER A 78 23.87 -27.03 -0.84
CA SER A 78 23.90 -26.52 0.53
C SER A 78 23.28 -25.13 0.57
N TRP A 79 22.70 -24.79 1.72
CA TRP A 79 22.17 -23.46 2.02
C TRP A 79 23.09 -22.81 3.04
N ASN A 80 23.54 -21.58 2.77
CA ASN A 80 24.45 -20.85 3.66
C ASN A 80 23.72 -19.74 4.39
N SER A 81 23.07 -18.84 3.68
CA SER A 81 22.32 -17.74 4.29
C SER A 81 21.14 -17.34 3.42
N VAL A 82 20.18 -16.65 4.04
CA VAL A 82 19.14 -15.91 3.34
C VAL A 82 19.21 -14.46 3.76
N GLU A 83 19.08 -13.58 2.77
CA GLU A 83 18.95 -12.15 2.97
C GLU A 83 17.72 -11.65 2.20
N TYR A 84 16.89 -10.84 2.83
CA TYR A 84 15.76 -10.19 2.17
C TYR A 84 15.61 -8.74 2.64
N ASN A 85 15.04 -7.92 1.75
CA ASN A 85 14.69 -6.54 2.03
C ASN A 85 13.18 -6.37 1.80
N LEU A 86 12.47 -5.99 2.86
CA LEU A 86 11.06 -5.64 2.78
C LEU A 86 10.92 -4.13 2.90
N ASN A 87 10.46 -3.48 1.84
CA ASN A 87 10.10 -2.08 1.89
C ASN A 87 8.76 -1.94 2.64
N ASN A 88 8.80 -1.41 3.85
CA ASN A 88 7.62 -1.08 4.63
C ASN A 88 7.41 0.44 4.63
N PRO A 89 6.60 0.98 3.69
CA PRO A 89 6.36 2.41 3.59
C PRO A 89 5.47 2.94 4.74
N SER A 90 4.80 2.06 5.49
CA SER A 90 3.93 2.46 6.61
C SER A 90 4.66 2.30 7.95
N PRO A 91 4.78 3.37 8.75
CA PRO A 91 5.40 3.28 10.07
C PRO A 91 4.56 2.46 11.08
N THR A 92 3.28 2.20 10.79
CA THR A 92 2.37 1.40 11.63
C THR A 92 2.16 -0.02 11.10
N GLY A 93 2.67 -0.34 9.91
CA GLY A 93 2.53 -1.66 9.31
C GLY A 93 3.41 -2.70 10.02
N THR A 94 2.79 -3.78 10.50
CA THR A 94 3.52 -4.95 11.01
C THR A 94 3.61 -6.03 9.95
N PHE A 95 4.75 -6.69 9.84
CA PHE A 95 4.94 -7.83 8.95
C PHE A 95 5.61 -8.97 9.70
N ARG A 96 5.43 -10.18 9.17
CA ARG A 96 6.08 -11.40 9.62
C ARG A 96 6.54 -12.15 8.38
N VAL A 97 7.77 -12.66 8.41
CA VAL A 97 8.33 -13.44 7.31
C VAL A 97 8.64 -14.85 7.82
N ASP A 98 8.09 -15.85 7.16
CA ASP A 98 8.34 -17.26 7.46
C ASP A 98 9.16 -17.90 6.34
N LEU A 99 10.12 -18.76 6.73
CA LEU A 99 10.91 -19.55 5.80
C LEU A 99 10.24 -20.90 5.57
N SER A 100 9.94 -21.22 4.32
CA SER A 100 9.41 -22.52 3.92
C SER A 100 10.40 -23.29 3.06
N GLY A 101 10.45 -24.61 3.26
CA GLY A 101 11.23 -25.53 2.45
C GLY A 101 10.35 -26.56 1.77
N GLN A 102 10.63 -26.85 0.50
CA GLN A 102 9.93 -27.91 -0.23
C GLN A 102 10.59 -29.25 0.08
N ASN A 103 9.84 -30.13 0.74
CA ASN A 103 10.27 -31.48 1.06
C ASN A 103 10.56 -32.27 -0.23
N SER A 104 11.75 -32.85 -0.32
CA SER A 104 12.23 -33.53 -1.53
C SER A 104 11.43 -34.80 -1.83
N VAL A 105 10.82 -35.44 -0.82
CA VAL A 105 10.03 -36.67 -0.95
C VAL A 105 8.56 -36.35 -1.21
N THR A 106 7.93 -35.60 -0.29
CA THR A 106 6.46 -35.36 -0.35
C THR A 106 6.08 -34.25 -1.31
N LYS A 107 7.04 -33.41 -1.73
CA LYS A 107 6.84 -32.20 -2.54
C LYS A 107 5.98 -31.11 -1.89
N ILE A 108 5.68 -31.27 -0.60
CA ILE A 108 4.93 -30.32 0.23
C ILE A 108 5.88 -29.22 0.74
N TRP A 109 5.35 -28.01 0.92
CA TRP A 109 6.07 -26.90 1.56
C TRP A 109 5.88 -26.98 3.07
N ASP A 110 6.97 -27.24 3.78
CA ASP A 110 7.01 -27.25 5.24
C ASP A 110 7.53 -25.89 5.74
N THR A 111 6.94 -25.36 6.80
CA THR A 111 7.48 -24.18 7.49
C THR A 111 8.70 -24.61 8.31
N LEU A 112 9.88 -24.10 7.94
CA LEU A 112 11.14 -24.42 8.61
C LEU A 112 11.38 -23.51 9.80
N GLN A 113 11.12 -22.22 9.63
CA GLN A 113 11.26 -21.20 10.66
C GLN A 113 10.22 -20.09 10.49
N THR A 114 9.83 -19.48 11.59
CA THR A 114 8.83 -18.42 11.63
C THR A 114 9.42 -17.10 12.10
N ASN A 115 8.90 -15.99 11.57
CA ASN A 115 9.33 -14.64 11.91
C ASN A 115 10.86 -14.44 11.85
N ILE A 116 11.46 -14.83 10.72
CA ILE A 116 12.90 -14.80 10.54
C ILE A 116 13.42 -13.36 10.40
N PRO A 117 14.62 -13.04 10.94
CA PRO A 117 15.26 -11.75 10.69
C PRO A 117 15.64 -11.59 9.21
N THR A 118 15.96 -10.36 8.80
CA THR A 118 16.35 -10.04 7.41
C THR A 118 17.60 -10.77 6.94
N ASN A 119 18.48 -11.19 7.86
CA ASN A 119 19.63 -12.03 7.58
C ASN A 119 19.64 -13.21 8.55
N LEU A 120 19.68 -14.43 8.00
CA LEU A 120 19.62 -15.67 8.75
C LEU A 120 20.61 -16.69 8.16
N ASP A 121 21.36 -17.35 9.04
CA ASP A 121 22.21 -18.49 8.70
C ASP A 121 21.35 -19.74 8.47
N LEU A 122 21.57 -20.38 7.31
CA LEU A 122 20.86 -21.58 6.86
C LEU A 122 21.74 -22.84 6.90
N SER A 123 22.93 -22.77 7.49
CA SER A 123 23.86 -23.90 7.63
C SER A 123 23.23 -25.16 8.23
N ASN A 124 22.20 -25.00 9.07
CA ASN A 124 21.48 -26.10 9.72
C ASN A 124 20.38 -26.72 8.84
N ILE A 125 20.06 -26.14 7.68
CA ILE A 125 19.04 -26.67 6.77
C ILE A 125 19.66 -27.71 5.84
N LYS A 126 19.16 -28.94 5.95
CA LYS A 126 19.59 -30.05 5.08
C LYS A 126 18.99 -29.89 3.68
N ALA A 127 19.85 -29.55 2.72
CA ALA A 127 19.45 -29.38 1.32
C ALA A 127 18.89 -30.69 0.70
N ASP A 128 19.34 -31.86 1.14
CA ASP A 128 18.82 -33.17 0.71
C ASP A 128 17.35 -33.40 1.08
N THR A 129 16.92 -32.79 2.20
CA THR A 129 15.54 -32.86 2.66
C THR A 129 14.71 -31.74 2.04
N TYR A 130 15.28 -30.54 1.93
CA TYR A 130 14.60 -29.35 1.43
C TYR A 130 15.33 -28.77 0.22
N ASN A 131 14.95 -29.25 -0.96
CA ASN A 131 15.61 -28.91 -2.21
C ASN A 131 15.34 -27.46 -2.63
N HIS A 132 14.17 -26.91 -2.31
CA HIS A 132 13.82 -25.53 -2.63
C HIS A 132 13.42 -24.77 -1.37
N LEU A 133 13.75 -23.48 -1.32
CA LEU A 133 13.34 -22.57 -0.26
C LEU A 133 12.51 -21.41 -0.83
N LYS A 134 11.59 -20.87 -0.03
CA LYS A 134 10.87 -19.63 -0.33
C LYS A 134 10.51 -18.91 0.97
N LEU A 135 10.25 -17.61 0.88
CA LEU A 135 9.75 -16.78 1.97
C LEU A 135 8.26 -16.49 1.76
N GLN A 136 7.49 -16.42 2.83
CA GLN A 136 6.08 -16.04 2.84
C GLN A 136 5.74 -15.07 3.97
#